data_AF-A0A9D5R258-F1
#
_entry.id   AF-A0A9D5R258-F1
#
_cell.length_a   1.000
_cell.length_b   1.000
_cell.length_c   1.000
_cell.angle_alpha   90.00
_cell.angle_beta   90.00
_cell.angle_gamma   90.00
#
_symmetry.space_group_name_H-M   'P 1'
#
loop_
_entity.id
_entity.type
_entity.pdbx_description
1 polymer ?
#
loop_
_entity_poly.entity_id
_entity_poly.type
_entity_poly.pdbx_seq_one_letter_code
_entity_poly.pdbx_strand_id
1 'polypeptide(L)'
;MTRRKITLASVAVAILITAAIVAWKSMGSSTKIAFVNYQPITLGEIGKSNDNSFIKIENLSVEDLENASKFDMVFVNGMGLRITEEQRESLSKAAESGTPVITTAATNP
;
A
#
# COMPACT_ATOMS: atom_id res chain seq x y z
N MET A 1 -20.97 46.50 -0.08
CA MET A 1 -21.02 45.26 0.73
C MET A 1 -20.27 45.50 2.04
N THR A 2 -20.93 45.28 3.18
CA THR A 2 -20.35 45.47 4.52
C THR A 2 -19.17 44.52 4.72
N ARG A 3 -18.05 45.00 5.29
CA ARG A 3 -16.78 44.25 5.45
C ARG A 3 -16.95 42.84 6.06
N ARG A 4 -17.98 42.65 6.92
CA ARG A 4 -18.41 41.36 7.46
C ARG A 4 -18.75 40.29 6.41
N LYS A 5 -19.38 40.66 5.29
CA LYS A 5 -19.73 39.70 4.21
C LYS A 5 -18.49 39.22 3.45
N ILE A 6 -17.49 40.09 3.30
CA ILE A 6 -16.22 39.76 2.64
C ILE A 6 -15.38 38.83 3.53
N THR A 7 -15.32 39.09 4.84
CA THR A 7 -14.62 38.19 5.78
C THR A 7 -15.29 36.83 5.91
N LEU A 8 -16.63 36.77 5.84
CA LEU A 8 -17.35 35.50 5.86
C LEU A 8 -17.09 34.69 4.58
N ALA A 9 -17.08 35.37 3.43
CA ALA A 9 -16.80 34.74 2.14
C ALA A 9 -15.35 34.24 2.06
N SER A 10 -14.37 34.98 2.59
CA SER A 10 -12.96 34.53 2.61
C SER A 10 -12.76 33.31 3.50
N VAL A 11 -13.44 33.23 4.65
CA VAL A 11 -13.38 32.06 5.53
C VAL A 11 -14.04 30.85 4.86
N ALA A 12 -15.18 31.03 4.19
CA ALA A 12 -15.83 29.95 3.46
C ALA A 12 -14.95 29.39 2.31
N VAL A 13 -14.26 30.27 1.58
CA VAL A 13 -13.31 29.88 0.53
C VAL A 13 -12.10 29.14 1.11
N ALA A 14 -11.57 29.60 2.26
CA ALA A 14 -10.48 28.90 2.94
C ALA A 14 -10.89 27.48 3.37
N ILE A 15 -12.09 27.31 3.95
CA ILE A 15 -12.63 26.01 4.35
C ILE A 15 -12.79 25.08 3.13
N LEU A 16 -13.28 25.61 2.00
CA LEU A 16 -13.41 24.82 0.76
C LEU A 16 -12.05 24.35 0.24
N ILE A 17 -11.03 25.20 0.26
CA ILE A 17 -9.67 24.82 -0.16
C ILE A 17 -9.11 23.74 0.76
N THR A 18 -9.29 23.88 2.08
CA THR A 18 -8.84 22.86 3.04
C THR A 18 -9.56 21.53 2.81
N ALA A 19 -10.88 21.54 2.61
CA ALA A 19 -11.65 20.33 2.32
C ALA A 19 -11.21 19.66 1.01
N ALA A 20 -10.92 20.44 -0.04
CA ALA A 20 -10.43 19.92 -1.31
C ALA A 20 -9.03 19.28 -1.16
N ILE A 21 -8.13 19.89 -0.39
CA ILE A 21 -6.80 19.32 -0.11
C ILE A 21 -6.92 18.02 0.70
N VAL A 22 -7.80 17.98 1.71
CA VAL A 22 -8.03 16.79 2.53
C VAL A 22 -8.65 15.66 1.69
N ALA A 23 -9.64 15.96 0.85
CA ALA A 23 -10.22 15.00 -0.08
C ALA A 23 -9.18 14.46 -1.06
N TRP A 24 -8.32 15.34 -1.61
CA TRP A 24 -7.22 14.93 -2.48
C TRP A 24 -6.21 14.04 -1.77
N LYS A 25 -5.85 14.34 -0.51
CA LYS A 25 -4.94 13.48 0.27
C LYS A 25 -5.57 12.15 0.68
N SER A 26 -6.88 12.14 0.96
CA SER A 26 -7.61 10.92 1.31
C SER A 26 -7.82 10.00 0.12
N MET A 27 -8.06 10.56 -1.07
CA MET A 27 -8.24 9.79 -2.31
C MET A 27 -6.91 9.48 -3.02
N GLY A 28 -5.91 10.35 -2.87
CA GLY A 28 -4.54 10.16 -3.38
C GLY A 28 -3.62 9.47 -2.37
N SER A 29 -4.15 8.56 -1.55
CA SER A 29 -3.31 7.76 -0.65
C SER A 29 -2.35 6.92 -1.49
N SER A 30 -1.06 6.93 -1.13
CA SER A 30 -0.06 6.14 -1.84
C SER A 30 -0.30 4.65 -1.58
N THR A 31 -0.61 3.88 -2.63
CA THR A 31 -0.77 2.42 -2.55
C THR A 31 0.57 1.78 -2.20
N LYS A 32 0.62 1.05 -1.09
CA LYS A 32 1.80 0.30 -0.66
C LYS A 32 1.67 -1.16 -1.05
N ILE A 33 2.63 -1.63 -1.84
CA ILE A 33 2.70 -3.00 -2.34
C ILE A 33 3.92 -3.67 -1.71
N ALA A 34 3.69 -4.71 -0.93
CA ALA A 34 4.75 -5.56 -0.39
C ALA A 34 5.10 -6.69 -1.35
N PHE A 35 6.39 -6.97 -1.49
CA PHE A 35 6.90 -8.12 -2.22
C PHE A 35 7.70 -9.03 -1.29
N VAL A 36 7.25 -10.27 -1.15
CA VAL A 36 7.84 -11.30 -0.29
C VAL A 36 8.59 -12.32 -1.14
N ASN A 37 9.84 -12.60 -0.77
CA ASN A 37 10.70 -13.59 -1.44
C ASN A 37 10.99 -13.30 -2.94
N TYR A 38 11.02 -12.01 -3.32
CA TYR A 38 11.45 -11.60 -4.66
C TYR A 38 12.96 -11.33 -4.71
N GLN A 39 13.58 -11.69 -5.83
CA GLN A 39 14.98 -11.35 -6.07
C GLN A 39 15.16 -9.83 -6.16
N PRO A 40 16.23 -9.25 -5.57
CA PRO A 40 16.47 -7.81 -5.60
C PRO A 40 16.51 -7.21 -7.01
N ILE A 41 16.98 -7.97 -8.00
CA ILE A 41 17.01 -7.54 -9.41
C ILE A 41 15.60 -7.32 -9.94
N THR A 42 14.69 -8.28 -9.73
CA THR A 42 13.28 -8.17 -10.12
C THR A 42 12.60 -6.99 -9.43
N LEU A 43 12.88 -6.76 -8.14
CA LEU A 43 12.36 -5.60 -7.42
C LEU A 43 12.90 -4.29 -7.96
N GLY A 44 14.18 -4.25 -8.34
CA GLY A 44 14.80 -3.10 -9.00
C GLY A 44 14.15 -2.80 -10.34
N GLU A 45 13.82 -3.81 -11.13
CA GLU A 45 13.11 -3.66 -12.40
C GLU A 45 11.66 -3.17 -12.21
N ILE A 46 10.92 -3.74 -11.27
CA ILE A 46 9.55 -3.31 -10.92
C ILE A 46 9.57 -1.87 -10.38
N GLY A 47 10.53 -1.54 -9.51
CA GLY A 47 10.71 -0.20 -8.98
C GLY A 47 11.07 0.82 -10.07
N LYS A 48 11.88 0.41 -11.05
CA LYS A 48 12.26 1.27 -12.19
C LYS A 48 11.14 1.44 -13.21
N SER A 49 10.28 0.43 -13.40
CA SER A 49 9.12 0.53 -14.29
C SER A 49 7.96 1.30 -13.67
N ASN A 50 7.97 1.51 -12.35
CA ASN A 50 7.02 2.37 -11.69
C ASN A 50 7.27 3.85 -12.04
N ASP A 51 6.44 4.40 -12.92
CA ASP A 51 6.40 5.81 -13.29
C ASP A 51 5.48 6.65 -12.39
N ASN A 52 4.83 6.01 -11.40
CA ASN A 52 3.84 6.63 -10.54
C ASN A 52 4.34 6.78 -9.08
N SER A 53 4.46 8.03 -8.62
CA SER A 53 4.90 8.36 -7.26
C SER A 53 3.91 7.96 -6.16
N PHE A 54 2.67 7.65 -6.51
CA PHE A 54 1.67 7.13 -5.57
C PHE A 54 1.82 5.63 -5.31
N ILE A 55 2.60 4.88 -6.09
CA ILE A 55 2.84 3.47 -5.84
C ILE A 55 4.17 3.32 -5.09
N LYS A 56 4.11 2.74 -3.89
CA LYS A 56 5.29 2.42 -3.08
C LYS A 56 5.52 0.93 -3.09
N ILE A 57 6.69 0.54 -3.59
CA ILE A 57 7.12 -0.85 -3.67
C ILE A 57 8.11 -1.10 -2.54
N GLU A 58 7.79 -2.05 -1.67
CA GLU A 58 8.63 -2.41 -0.52
C GLU A 58 8.89 -3.92 -0.53
N ASN A 59 10.11 -4.32 -0.16
CA ASN A 59 10.43 -5.71 0.10
C ASN A 59 10.00 -6.05 1.53
N LEU A 60 9.18 -7.10 1.69
CA LEU A 60 8.79 -7.60 2.99
C LEU A 60 9.47 -8.95 3.22
N SER A 61 10.28 -9.03 4.27
CA SER A 61 10.95 -10.26 4.69
C SER A 61 9.93 -11.32 5.09
N VAL A 62 10.27 -12.60 4.91
CA VAL A 62 9.43 -13.74 5.31
C VAL A 62 9.24 -13.76 6.84
N GLU A 63 10.23 -13.29 7.60
CA GLU A 63 10.19 -13.14 9.05
C GLU A 63 9.15 -12.10 9.51
N ASP A 64 8.91 -11.06 8.71
CA ASP A 64 8.05 -9.93 9.04
C ASP A 64 6.64 -10.04 8.44
N LEU A 65 6.22 -11.25 8.07
CA LEU A 65 4.91 -11.51 7.43
C LEU A 65 3.71 -11.06 8.27
N GLU A 66 3.87 -10.90 9.58
CA GLU A 66 2.87 -10.27 10.45
C GLU A 66 2.50 -8.83 10.03
N ASN A 67 3.42 -8.12 9.37
CA ASN A 67 3.22 -6.76 8.88
C ASN A 67 2.51 -6.71 7.51
N ALA A 68 2.21 -7.85 6.90
CA ALA A 68 1.55 -7.95 5.60
C ALA A 68 0.20 -7.20 5.55
N SER A 69 -0.55 -7.18 6.67
CA SER A 69 -1.83 -6.46 6.80
C SER A 69 -1.73 -4.93 6.76
N LYS A 70 -0.51 -4.36 6.90
CA LYS A 70 -0.28 -2.90 6.80
C LYS A 70 -0.15 -2.43 5.35
N PHE A 71 -0.08 -3.37 4.40
CA PHE A 71 0.04 -3.09 2.98
C PHE A 71 -1.34 -3.19 2.31
N ASP A 72 -1.50 -2.42 1.23
CA ASP A 72 -2.71 -2.46 0.41
C ASP A 72 -2.73 -3.69 -0.50
N MET A 73 -1.55 -4.29 -0.76
CA MET A 73 -1.39 -5.51 -1.54
C MET A 73 -0.08 -6.23 -1.20
N VAL A 74 -0.09 -7.56 -1.26
CA VAL A 74 1.10 -8.40 -1.01
C VAL A 74 1.31 -9.38 -2.16
N PHE A 75 2.48 -9.33 -2.79
CA PHE A 75 2.94 -10.33 -3.75
C PHE A 75 3.90 -11.28 -3.07
N VAL A 76 3.65 -12.58 -3.21
CA VAL A 76 4.51 -13.63 -2.67
C VAL A 76 5.09 -14.43 -3.82
N ASN A 77 6.41 -14.62 -3.85
CA ASN A 77 7.03 -15.60 -4.73
C ASN A 77 7.11 -16.94 -3.99
N GLY A 78 6.38 -17.95 -4.45
CA GLY A 78 6.31 -19.26 -3.82
C GLY A 78 7.49 -20.18 -4.14
N MET A 79 8.34 -19.85 -5.11
CA MET A 79 9.39 -20.74 -5.57
C MET A 79 10.50 -20.86 -4.51
N GLY A 80 10.70 -22.07 -3.99
CA GLY A 80 11.70 -22.31 -2.93
C GLY A 80 11.33 -21.68 -1.59
N LEU A 81 10.12 -21.12 -1.47
CA LEU A 81 9.65 -20.48 -0.25
C LEU A 81 9.36 -21.54 0.82
N ARG A 82 10.13 -21.51 1.90
CA ARG A 82 9.90 -22.33 3.09
C ARG A 82 9.30 -21.42 4.16
N ILE A 83 7.98 -21.46 4.30
CA ILE A 83 7.28 -20.78 5.38
C ILE A 83 6.95 -21.77 6.51
N THR A 84 6.96 -21.28 7.75
CA THR A 84 6.42 -22.01 8.90
C THR A 84 4.89 -21.96 8.88
N GLU A 85 4.24 -22.81 9.70
CA GLU A 85 2.78 -22.76 9.84
C GLU A 85 2.31 -21.40 10.39
N GLU A 86 3.05 -20.81 11.33
CA GLU A 86 2.76 -19.47 11.87
C GLU A 86 2.81 -18.36 10.80
N GLN A 87 3.77 -18.46 9.87
CA GLN A 87 3.89 -17.53 8.73
C GLN A 87 2.76 -17.72 7.72
N ARG A 88 2.31 -18.97 7.53
CA ARG A 88 1.15 -19.30 6.69
C ARG A 88 -0.15 -18.75 7.29
N GLU A 89 -0.33 -18.89 8.60
CA GLU A 89 -1.46 -18.30 9.31
C GLU A 89 -1.44 -16.77 9.24
N SER A 90 -0.26 -16.14 9.36
CA SER A 90 -0.13 -14.68 9.26
C SER A 90 -0.50 -14.16 7.87
N LEU A 91 -0.08 -14.85 6.81
CA LEU A 91 -0.49 -14.55 5.44
C LEU A 91 -2.00 -14.76 5.23
N SER A 92 -2.56 -15.83 5.80
CA SER A 92 -4.00 -16.11 5.73
C SER A 92 -4.81 -15.04 6.46
N LYS A 93 -4.35 -14.61 7.64
CA LYS A 93 -4.94 -13.49 8.39
C LYS A 93 -4.86 -12.18 7.61
N ALA A 94 -3.74 -11.90 6.94
CA ALA A 94 -3.62 -10.73 6.08
C ALA A 94 -4.65 -10.78 4.93
N ALA A 95 -4.79 -11.93 4.29
CA ALA A 95 -5.81 -12.15 3.25
C ALA A 95 -7.25 -11.97 3.78
N GLU A 96 -7.55 -12.51 4.97
CA GLU A 96 -8.85 -12.37 5.63
C GLU A 96 -9.14 -10.93 6.09
N SER A 97 -8.10 -10.16 6.47
CA SER A 97 -8.21 -8.75 6.86
C SER A 97 -8.52 -7.81 5.69
N GLY A 98 -8.61 -8.34 4.47
CA GLY A 98 -8.97 -7.59 3.27
C GLY A 98 -7.77 -7.14 2.42
N THR A 99 -6.53 -7.48 2.80
CA THR A 99 -5.34 -7.24 1.98
C THR A 99 -5.21 -8.35 0.94
N PRO A 100 -5.30 -8.05 -0.38
CA PRO A 100 -5.12 -9.07 -1.42
C PRO A 100 -3.70 -9.64 -1.39
N VAL A 101 -3.60 -10.96 -1.23
CA VAL A 101 -2.34 -11.71 -1.31
C VAL A 101 -2.31 -12.50 -2.61
N ILE A 102 -1.34 -12.22 -3.49
CA ILE A 102 -1.14 -12.95 -4.75
C ILE A 102 0.16 -13.74 -4.67
N THR A 103 0.05 -15.06 -4.78
CA THR A 103 1.22 -15.94 -4.86
C THR A 103 1.54 -16.25 -6.32
N THR A 104 2.76 -15.92 -6.74
CA THR A 104 3.33 -16.30 -8.03
C THR A 104 4.29 -17.47 -7.87
N ALA A 105 4.50 -18.25 -8.93
CA ALA A 105 5.41 -19.40 -8.92
C ALA A 105 5.22 -20.33 -7.71
N ALA A 106 3.96 -20.56 -7.32
CA ALA A 106 3.61 -21.43 -6.20
C ALA A 106 4.12 -22.85 -6.48
N THR A 107 5.22 -23.22 -5.85
CA THR A 107 5.70 -24.60 -5.85
C THR A 107 5.04 -25.30 -4.68
N ASN A 108 3.89 -25.91 -4.94
CA ASN A 108 3.25 -26.79 -3.98
C ASN A 108 4.11 -28.06 -3.84
N PRO A 109 4.63 -28.41 -2.65
CA PRO A 109 5.04 -29.77 -2.38
C PRO A 109 3.83 -30.72 -2.34
#